data_AF-A0A1L8DQF4-F1
#
_entry.id   AF-A0A1L8DQF4-F1
#
_cell.length_a   1.000
_cell.length_b   1.000
_cell.length_c   1.000
_cell.angle_alpha   90.00
_cell.angle_beta   90.00
_cell.angle_gamma   90.00
#
_symmetry.space_group_name_H-M   'P 1'
#
loop_
_entity.id
_entity.type
_entity.pdbx_description
1 polymer ?
#
loop_
_entity_poly.entity_id
_entity_poly.type
_entity_poly.pdbx_seq_one_letter_code
_entity_poly.pdbx_strand_id
1 'polypeptide(L)'
;WTVVFSCFLGVALAIPVTVYEDGFVGQPIEELGKHFEGDIVLTDRQKQELFDVMVDSRTGLLNPRYRWPDNIVYYEYAAELDAEQRAWVDLGLKNMTDHTCITFVPRTTQTDYVYVTRSNSGCYSSLGRVGGRQTLNLQNNTPGNGCWRFGTVVHEFIHALGFHHSQVANNRNDYVIIKWENIQSGTEGNFVLRDSTTSTMFDLPYDYDSVMHYGPTAFSINGRDTIVATREGAVFGQRNSMSIMDIQRLNRMYNCPDGQ
;
A
#
# COMPACT_ATOMS: atom_id res chain seq x y z
N TRP A 1 22.68 66.28 23.26
CA TRP A 1 23.03 64.85 23.35
C TRP A 1 22.22 64.11 22.30
N THR A 2 22.91 63.62 21.28
CA THR A 2 22.38 63.07 20.03
C THR A 2 21.77 61.69 20.27
N VAL A 3 20.52 61.46 19.85
CA VAL A 3 19.90 60.13 19.85
C VAL A 3 20.04 59.55 18.46
N VAL A 4 20.82 58.47 18.34
CA VAL A 4 21.00 57.69 17.11
C VAL A 4 19.87 56.68 17.02
N PHE A 5 19.01 56.80 16.00
CA PHE A 5 18.08 55.73 15.63
C PHE A 5 18.82 54.74 14.72
N SER A 6 19.13 53.56 15.25
CA SER A 6 19.63 52.43 14.45
C SER A 6 18.44 51.72 13.83
N CYS A 7 18.29 51.84 12.51
CA CYS A 7 17.27 51.15 11.72
C CYS A 7 17.90 49.84 11.21
N PHE A 8 17.55 48.70 11.82
CA PHE A 8 17.90 47.39 11.28
C PHE A 8 16.93 47.04 10.15
N LEU A 9 17.37 47.22 8.89
CA LEU A 9 16.73 46.56 7.75
C LEU A 9 17.05 45.06 7.81
N GLY A 10 16.10 44.26 8.28
CA GLY A 10 16.12 42.82 8.07
C GLY A 10 15.77 42.52 6.61
N VAL A 11 16.78 42.19 5.80
CA VAL A 11 16.56 41.64 4.46
C VAL A 11 16.03 40.22 4.61
N ALA A 12 14.72 40.04 4.49
CA ALA A 12 14.13 38.72 4.34
C ALA A 12 14.51 38.20 2.94
N LEU A 13 15.53 37.35 2.89
CA LEU A 13 15.80 36.52 1.72
C LEU A 13 14.62 35.55 1.56
N ALA A 14 13.70 35.89 0.66
CA ALA A 14 12.71 34.94 0.19
C ALA A 14 13.45 33.85 -0.59
N ILE A 15 13.65 32.70 0.06
CA ILE A 15 14.04 31.47 -0.62
C ILE A 15 12.81 31.06 -1.46
N PRO A 16 12.93 30.92 -2.79
CA PRO A 16 11.83 30.42 -3.57
C PRO A 16 11.58 28.97 -3.15
N VAL A 17 10.45 28.74 -2.49
CA VAL A 17 9.93 27.39 -2.28
C VAL A 17 9.51 26.91 -3.66
N THR A 18 10.34 26.08 -4.28
CA THR A 18 9.90 25.23 -5.40
C THR A 18 8.96 24.21 -4.81
N VAL A 19 7.68 24.57 -4.74
CA VAL A 19 6.59 23.62 -4.51
C VAL A 19 6.51 22.79 -5.79
N TYR A 20 6.84 21.51 -5.70
CA TYR A 20 6.29 20.54 -6.64
C TYR A 20 4.78 20.51 -6.35
N GLU A 21 4.01 21.25 -7.16
CA GLU A 21 2.55 21.11 -7.21
C GLU A 21 2.24 19.73 -7.79
N ASP A 22 2.01 18.74 -6.95
CA ASP A 22 1.28 17.52 -7.30
C ASP A 22 0.68 16.95 -6.01
N GLY A 23 -0.52 17.40 -5.66
CA GLY A 23 -1.32 16.85 -4.56
C GLY A 23 -2.24 17.87 -3.90
N PHE A 24 -3.55 17.67 -4.03
CA PHE A 24 -4.52 18.34 -3.15
C PHE A 24 -4.29 17.89 -1.69
N VAL A 25 -4.42 18.83 -0.74
CA VAL A 25 -4.31 18.54 0.69
C VAL A 25 -5.29 17.43 1.08
N GLY A 26 -4.77 16.26 1.49
CA GLY A 26 -5.56 15.12 1.96
C GLY A 26 -5.44 13.82 1.15
N GLN A 27 -4.68 13.79 0.04
CA GLN A 27 -4.45 12.55 -0.73
C GLN A 27 -3.50 11.60 0.02
N PRO A 28 -3.77 10.28 0.09
CA PRO A 28 -2.85 9.33 0.73
C PRO A 28 -1.61 9.11 -0.14
N ILE A 29 -0.42 9.29 0.43
CA ILE A 29 0.86 9.24 -0.31
C ILE A 29 1.17 7.86 -0.92
N GLU A 30 0.67 6.80 -0.30
CA GLU A 30 0.75 5.42 -0.78
C GLU A 30 -0.09 5.21 -2.06
N GLU A 31 -1.17 5.97 -2.24
CA GLU A 31 -2.07 5.84 -3.40
C GLU A 31 -1.71 6.81 -4.53
N LEU A 32 -0.49 7.33 -4.55
CA LEU A 32 -0.04 8.31 -5.55
C LEU A 32 1.28 7.93 -6.24
N GLY A 33 1.76 6.71 -6.01
CA GLY A 33 2.98 6.26 -6.64
C GLY A 33 2.81 6.02 -8.15
N LYS A 34 3.96 5.92 -8.83
CA LYS A 34 4.05 5.64 -10.27
C LYS A 34 4.01 4.14 -10.60
N HIS A 35 3.87 3.29 -9.59
CA HIS A 35 3.88 1.85 -9.76
C HIS A 35 2.49 1.36 -10.18
N PHE A 36 2.38 0.06 -10.45
CA PHE A 36 1.09 -0.51 -10.84
C PHE A 36 0.12 -0.39 -9.66
N GLU A 37 -1.11 0.07 -9.90
CA GLU A 37 -2.00 0.44 -8.80
C GLU A 37 -1.31 1.36 -7.78
N GLY A 38 -0.53 2.33 -8.23
CA GLY A 38 0.16 3.26 -7.33
C GLY A 38 1.44 2.71 -6.70
N ASP A 39 1.39 1.55 -6.05
CA ASP A 39 2.42 1.09 -5.10
C ASP A 39 2.87 -0.38 -5.31
N ILE A 40 2.43 -1.04 -6.38
CA ILE A 40 2.80 -2.44 -6.65
C ILE A 40 3.92 -2.54 -7.71
N VAL A 41 5.05 -3.12 -7.32
CA VAL A 41 6.16 -3.45 -8.23
C VAL A 41 5.97 -4.84 -8.81
N LEU A 42 5.56 -4.91 -10.08
CA LEU A 42 5.36 -6.16 -10.81
C LEU A 42 6.64 -6.64 -11.51
N THR A 43 6.88 -7.95 -11.44
CA THR A 43 7.84 -8.64 -12.33
C THR A 43 7.35 -8.67 -13.77
N ASP A 44 8.26 -8.87 -14.73
CA ASP A 44 7.87 -8.95 -16.16
C ASP A 44 6.91 -10.10 -16.44
N ARG A 45 7.05 -11.21 -15.71
CA ARG A 45 6.10 -12.32 -15.81
C ARG A 45 4.72 -11.98 -15.26
N GLN A 46 4.64 -11.25 -14.15
CA GLN A 46 3.35 -10.76 -13.64
C GLN A 46 2.69 -9.79 -14.63
N LYS A 47 3.47 -8.91 -15.26
CA LYS A 47 2.94 -8.03 -16.33
C LYS A 47 2.36 -8.85 -17.48
N GLN A 48 3.08 -9.86 -17.96
CA GLN A 48 2.59 -10.76 -19.03
C GLN A 48 1.28 -11.47 -18.62
N GLU A 49 1.26 -12.07 -17.43
CA GLU A 49 0.07 -12.74 -16.90
C GLU A 49 -1.14 -11.78 -16.77
N LEU A 50 -0.92 -10.48 -16.56
CA LEU A 50 -1.98 -9.46 -16.49
C LEU A 50 -2.48 -8.99 -17.87
N PHE A 51 -1.64 -8.98 -18.91
CA PHE A 51 -2.03 -8.54 -20.25
C PHE A 51 -2.88 -9.58 -20.99
N ASP A 52 -2.75 -10.86 -20.64
CA ASP A 52 -3.38 -11.97 -21.38
C ASP A 52 -4.83 -12.26 -20.97
N VAL A 53 -5.39 -11.62 -19.93
CA VAL A 53 -6.72 -12.00 -19.40
C VAL A 53 -7.72 -10.83 -19.35
N MET A 54 -8.74 -10.91 -20.22
CA MET A 54 -9.92 -10.05 -20.18
C MET A 54 -10.99 -10.63 -19.24
N VAL A 55 -11.28 -9.88 -18.19
CA VAL A 55 -12.51 -9.83 -17.37
C VAL A 55 -13.08 -11.18 -16.93
N ASP A 56 -12.88 -11.50 -15.65
CA ASP A 56 -13.97 -11.49 -14.68
C ASP A 56 -13.42 -11.92 -13.32
N SER A 57 -12.77 -11.03 -12.58
CA SER A 57 -13.15 -10.82 -11.19
C SER A 57 -12.31 -11.43 -10.01
N ARG A 58 -11.40 -10.73 -9.23
CA ARG A 58 -10.98 -10.96 -7.77
C ARG A 58 -9.72 -10.11 -7.23
N THR A 59 -9.05 -10.32 -6.04
CA THR A 59 -7.82 -9.54 -5.57
C THR A 59 -6.58 -10.26 -4.98
N GLY A 60 -6.61 -11.49 -4.43
CA GLY A 60 -5.40 -12.19 -3.91
C GLY A 60 -4.77 -13.19 -4.90
N LEU A 61 -3.48 -13.11 -5.23
CA LEU A 61 -2.82 -13.92 -6.28
C LEU A 61 -3.14 -15.42 -6.17
N LEU A 62 -3.72 -16.07 -7.17
CA LEU A 62 -4.12 -17.48 -7.07
C LEU A 62 -2.97 -18.47 -7.16
N ASN A 63 -1.94 -18.16 -7.94
CA ASN A 63 -0.87 -19.11 -8.21
C ASN A 63 -0.02 -19.34 -6.94
N PRO A 64 0.02 -20.58 -6.38
CA PRO A 64 0.74 -20.87 -5.15
C PRO A 64 2.24 -20.58 -5.22
N ARG A 65 2.83 -20.45 -6.43
CA ARG A 65 4.24 -20.11 -6.59
C ARG A 65 4.60 -18.76 -5.94
N TYR A 66 3.64 -17.83 -5.87
CA TYR A 66 3.82 -16.51 -5.28
C TYR A 66 3.61 -16.52 -3.77
N ARG A 67 3.33 -17.67 -3.15
CA ARG A 67 3.29 -17.80 -1.70
C ARG A 67 4.69 -17.89 -1.13
N TRP A 68 4.82 -17.38 0.09
CA TRP A 68 5.98 -17.63 0.92
C TRP A 68 5.93 -19.07 1.45
N PRO A 69 6.98 -19.88 1.24
CA PRO A 69 7.05 -21.25 1.75
C PRO A 69 6.91 -21.30 3.27
N ASP A 70 6.20 -22.33 3.76
CA ASP A 70 5.98 -22.58 5.19
C ASP A 70 5.33 -21.40 5.94
N ASN A 71 4.71 -20.47 5.21
CA ASN A 71 4.16 -19.22 5.72
C ASN A 71 5.21 -18.35 6.44
N ILE A 72 6.49 -18.49 6.06
CA ILE A 72 7.62 -17.72 6.61
C ILE A 72 8.07 -16.66 5.61
N VAL A 73 7.97 -15.40 6.00
CA VAL A 73 8.54 -14.27 5.27
C VAL A 73 9.85 -13.88 5.92
N TYR A 74 10.95 -14.09 5.21
CA TYR A 74 12.25 -13.58 5.65
C TYR A 74 12.37 -12.10 5.32
N TYR A 75 12.94 -11.30 6.23
CA TYR A 75 13.15 -9.87 5.98
C TYR A 75 14.52 -9.37 6.44
N GLU A 76 14.98 -8.28 5.83
CA GLU A 76 16.22 -7.60 6.17
C GLU A 76 16.00 -6.08 6.16
N TYR A 77 16.53 -5.39 7.18
CA TYR A 77 16.50 -3.94 7.24
C TYR A 77 17.70 -3.34 6.53
N ALA A 78 17.45 -2.36 5.68
CA ALA A 78 18.50 -1.53 5.14
C ALA A 78 19.21 -0.76 6.26
N ALA A 79 20.51 -0.49 6.06
CA ALA A 79 21.36 0.08 7.11
C ALA A 79 20.88 1.48 7.54
N GLU A 80 20.24 2.21 6.64
CA GLU A 80 19.71 3.54 6.88
C GLU A 80 18.45 3.59 7.75
N LEU A 81 17.77 2.47 8.03
CA LEU A 81 16.64 2.47 8.97
C LEU A 81 17.15 2.60 10.40
N ASP A 82 16.65 3.60 11.12
CA ASP A 82 16.96 3.79 12.53
C ASP A 82 16.19 2.81 13.45
N ALA A 83 16.48 2.84 14.74
CA ALA A 83 15.90 1.91 15.70
C ALA A 83 14.38 2.10 15.90
N GLU A 84 13.89 3.33 15.80
CA GLU A 84 12.46 3.64 15.96
C GLU A 84 11.67 3.14 14.76
N GLN A 85 12.21 3.38 13.56
CA GLN A 85 11.70 2.85 12.30
C GLN A 85 11.64 1.32 12.31
N ARG A 86 12.72 0.64 12.70
CA ARG A 86 12.73 -0.83 12.81
C ARG A 86 11.67 -1.33 13.79
N ALA A 87 11.57 -0.73 14.98
CA ALA A 87 10.55 -1.07 15.96
C ALA A 87 9.12 -0.88 15.43
N TRP A 88 8.91 0.12 14.57
CA TRP A 88 7.63 0.35 13.93
C TRP A 88 7.25 -0.72 12.91
N VAL A 89 8.23 -1.18 12.12
CA VAL A 89 8.04 -2.34 11.24
C VAL A 89 7.79 -3.60 12.05
N ASP A 90 8.60 -3.87 13.07
CA ASP A 90 8.46 -5.02 13.95
C ASP A 90 7.07 -5.07 14.61
N LEU A 91 6.49 -3.92 14.96
CA LEU A 91 5.13 -3.83 15.49
C LEU A 91 4.07 -4.27 14.47
N GLY A 92 4.18 -3.83 13.21
CA GLY A 92 3.30 -4.26 12.13
C GLY A 92 3.43 -5.77 11.86
N LEU A 93 4.66 -6.27 11.75
CA LEU A 93 4.94 -7.69 11.57
C LEU A 93 4.37 -8.54 12.70
N LYS A 94 4.56 -8.10 13.95
CA LYS A 94 4.00 -8.77 15.12
C LYS A 94 2.47 -8.80 15.05
N ASN A 95 1.82 -7.69 14.70
CA ASN A 95 0.37 -7.66 14.58
C ASN A 95 -0.15 -8.66 13.55
N MET A 96 0.54 -8.82 12.42
CA MET A 96 0.17 -9.83 11.41
C MET A 96 0.37 -11.25 11.93
N THR A 97 1.49 -11.53 12.60
CA THR A 97 1.76 -12.84 13.22
C THR A 97 0.80 -13.16 14.37
N ASP A 98 0.30 -12.17 15.10
CA ASP A 98 -0.64 -12.39 16.21
C ASP A 98 -2.05 -12.80 15.75
N HIS A 99 -2.42 -12.51 14.49
CA HIS A 99 -3.77 -12.77 13.94
C HIS A 99 -3.78 -13.77 12.77
N THR A 100 -2.60 -14.25 12.38
CA THR A 100 -2.46 -15.18 11.25
C THR A 100 -1.41 -16.24 11.56
N CYS A 101 -1.33 -17.27 10.73
CA CYS A 101 -0.26 -18.27 10.77
C CYS A 101 1.03 -17.83 10.06
N ILE A 102 1.10 -16.58 9.61
CA ILE A 102 2.26 -16.04 8.88
C ILE A 102 3.28 -15.55 9.89
N THR A 103 4.53 -15.96 9.71
CA THR A 103 5.64 -15.57 10.57
C THR A 103 6.66 -14.75 9.80
N PHE A 104 7.22 -13.73 10.47
CA PHE A 104 8.25 -12.88 9.91
C PHE A 104 9.56 -13.11 10.66
N VAL A 105 10.61 -13.46 9.93
CA VAL A 105 11.89 -13.88 10.52
C VAL A 105 13.03 -13.03 9.95
N PRO A 106 13.90 -12.44 10.79
CA PRO A 106 15.11 -11.80 10.30
C PRO A 106 15.93 -12.76 9.45
N ARG A 107 16.28 -12.31 8.25
CA ARG A 107 17.07 -13.08 7.30
C ARG A 107 18.47 -13.36 7.87
N THR A 108 18.97 -14.55 7.57
CA THR A 108 20.39 -14.91 7.72
C THR A 108 21.00 -15.25 6.37
N THR A 109 20.61 -16.36 5.76
CA THR A 109 21.18 -16.88 4.51
C THR A 109 20.15 -17.11 3.42
N GLN A 110 18.87 -16.91 3.69
CA GLN A 110 17.78 -17.21 2.77
C GLN A 110 17.88 -16.36 1.50
N THR A 111 17.62 -16.97 0.35
CA THR A 111 17.70 -16.32 -0.96
C THR A 111 16.53 -15.37 -1.20
N ASP A 112 15.34 -15.79 -0.80
CA ASP A 112 14.10 -15.04 -1.00
C ASP A 112 13.75 -14.30 0.28
N TYR A 113 13.62 -12.97 0.19
CA TYR A 113 13.33 -12.13 1.36
C TYR A 113 12.88 -10.73 0.95
N VAL A 114 12.17 -10.08 1.88
CA VAL A 114 11.79 -8.67 1.79
C VAL A 114 12.92 -7.79 2.33
N TYR A 115 13.41 -6.86 1.52
CA TYR A 115 14.39 -5.86 1.92
C TYR A 115 13.69 -4.53 2.18
N VAL A 116 13.62 -4.13 3.44
CA VAL A 116 12.90 -2.93 3.89
C VAL A 116 13.85 -1.72 3.87
N THR A 117 13.51 -0.69 3.10
CA THR A 117 14.33 0.51 2.89
C THR A 117 13.50 1.79 2.95
N ARG A 118 14.17 2.94 3.12
CA ARG A 118 13.58 4.29 3.02
C ARG A 118 14.26 5.17 1.98
N SER A 119 14.99 4.55 1.06
CA SER A 119 15.88 5.25 0.14
C SER A 119 15.14 5.99 -0.99
N ASN A 120 13.90 5.63 -1.31
CA ASN A 120 13.14 6.24 -2.39
C ASN A 120 11.85 6.92 -1.90
N SER A 121 11.27 7.74 -2.77
CA SER A 121 9.94 8.34 -2.56
C SER A 121 8.82 7.30 -2.74
N GLY A 122 7.70 7.51 -2.07
CA GLY A 122 6.52 6.64 -2.09
C GLY A 122 6.60 5.47 -1.12
N CYS A 123 5.45 4.83 -0.92
CA CYS A 123 5.32 3.54 -0.24
C CYS A 123 5.07 2.51 -1.34
N TYR A 124 5.80 1.40 -1.36
CA TYR A 124 5.57 0.36 -2.35
C TYR A 124 6.20 -0.98 -1.98
N SER A 125 5.67 -2.04 -2.57
CA SER A 125 6.10 -3.41 -2.36
C SER A 125 5.93 -4.26 -3.63
N SER A 126 6.54 -5.44 -3.64
CA SER A 126 6.26 -6.45 -4.67
C SER A 126 4.98 -7.22 -4.32
N LEU A 127 4.30 -7.74 -5.34
CA LEU A 127 3.10 -8.54 -5.13
C LEU A 127 3.44 -10.03 -4.94
N GLY A 128 3.33 -10.51 -3.71
CA GLY A 128 3.68 -11.88 -3.32
C GLY A 128 5.19 -12.12 -3.32
N ARG A 129 5.59 -13.37 -3.17
CA ARG A 129 6.99 -13.80 -3.29
C ARG A 129 7.41 -13.84 -4.75
N VAL A 130 8.34 -12.97 -5.14
CA VAL A 130 8.83 -12.87 -6.54
C VAL A 130 10.14 -13.61 -6.80
N GLY A 131 10.81 -14.07 -5.73
CA GLY A 131 12.10 -14.75 -5.77
C GLY A 131 13.28 -13.78 -5.65
N GLY A 132 14.34 -14.20 -4.94
CA GLY A 132 15.47 -13.34 -4.60
C GLY A 132 15.10 -12.22 -3.62
N ARG A 133 15.95 -11.19 -3.57
CA ARG A 133 15.68 -9.97 -2.80
C ARG A 133 14.56 -9.17 -3.47
N GLN A 134 13.46 -8.91 -2.75
CA GLN A 134 12.39 -7.99 -3.18
C GLN A 134 12.32 -6.77 -2.27
N THR A 135 12.25 -5.57 -2.85
CA THR A 135 12.27 -4.32 -2.08
C THR A 135 10.88 -3.96 -1.57
N LEU A 136 10.80 -3.56 -0.31
CA LEU A 136 9.67 -2.84 0.28
C LEU A 136 10.19 -1.46 0.71
N ASN A 137 9.67 -0.40 0.10
CA ASN A 137 10.10 0.97 0.37
C ASN A 137 9.06 1.71 1.21
N LEU A 138 9.52 2.33 2.28
CA LEU A 138 8.74 3.27 3.09
C LEU A 138 9.46 4.62 3.02
N GLN A 139 8.92 5.58 2.26
CA GLN A 139 9.52 6.93 2.16
C GLN A 139 9.92 7.46 3.54
N ASN A 140 11.05 8.16 3.58
CA ASN A 140 11.60 8.74 4.80
C ASN A 140 10.68 9.82 5.43
N ASN A 141 9.63 9.39 6.13
CA ASN A 141 8.78 10.19 6.98
C ASN A 141 9.03 9.82 8.45
N THR A 142 8.55 10.65 9.37
CA THR A 142 8.56 10.35 10.81
C THR A 142 7.60 9.19 11.11
N PRO A 143 7.97 8.24 11.99
CA PRO A 143 7.06 7.23 12.53
C PRO A 143 5.67 7.80 12.89
N GLY A 144 4.62 7.07 12.49
CA GLY A 144 3.22 7.51 12.61
C GLY A 144 2.70 8.41 11.49
N ASN A 145 3.52 8.81 10.51
CA ASN A 145 3.12 9.69 9.40
C ASN A 145 3.53 9.14 8.03
N GLY A 146 2.80 9.52 6.97
CA GLY A 146 3.10 9.09 5.60
C GLY A 146 3.19 7.57 5.48
N CYS A 147 4.30 7.07 4.92
CA CYS A 147 4.56 5.63 4.80
C CYS A 147 4.76 4.90 6.14
N TRP A 148 4.98 5.66 7.22
CA TRP A 148 5.20 5.11 8.55
C TRP A 148 3.94 5.15 9.42
N ARG A 149 2.76 5.34 8.85
CA ARG A 149 1.52 4.98 9.57
C ARG A 149 1.47 3.47 9.77
N PHE A 150 0.97 3.02 10.91
CA PHE A 150 0.90 1.59 11.23
C PHE A 150 0.18 0.79 10.13
N GLY A 151 -1.01 1.24 9.70
CA GLY A 151 -1.73 0.55 8.64
C GLY A 151 -1.02 0.61 7.28
N THR A 152 -0.24 1.65 6.99
CA THR A 152 0.55 1.71 5.75
C THR A 152 1.69 0.68 5.76
N VAL A 153 2.40 0.50 6.88
CA VAL A 153 3.41 -0.57 6.98
C VAL A 153 2.76 -1.94 6.75
N VAL A 154 1.64 -2.20 7.42
CA VAL A 154 0.92 -3.47 7.27
C VAL A 154 0.43 -3.67 5.84
N HIS A 155 -0.10 -2.62 5.20
CA HIS A 155 -0.54 -2.62 3.80
C HIS A 155 0.57 -3.09 2.84
N GLU A 156 1.78 -2.53 2.95
CA GLU A 156 2.91 -2.93 2.10
C GLU A 156 3.35 -4.39 2.31
N PHE A 157 3.23 -4.89 3.54
CA PHE A 157 3.48 -6.31 3.82
C PHE A 157 2.35 -7.21 3.30
N ILE A 158 1.11 -6.75 3.28
CA ILE A 158 -0.01 -7.47 2.65
C ILE A 158 0.19 -7.59 1.13
N HIS A 159 0.73 -6.55 0.47
CA HIS A 159 1.20 -6.67 -0.92
C HIS A 159 2.29 -7.74 -1.06
N ALA A 160 3.32 -7.71 -0.20
CA ALA A 160 4.39 -8.72 -0.20
C ALA A 160 3.86 -10.15 0.03
N LEU A 161 2.70 -10.29 0.67
CA LEU A 161 2.01 -11.57 0.86
C LEU A 161 1.17 -11.97 -0.35
N GLY A 162 0.81 -11.05 -1.25
CA GLY A 162 0.23 -11.34 -2.56
C GLY A 162 -1.19 -10.83 -2.77
N PHE A 163 -1.60 -9.77 -2.07
CA PHE A 163 -2.91 -9.13 -2.28
C PHE A 163 -2.80 -7.84 -3.09
N HIS A 164 -3.67 -7.71 -4.09
CA HIS A 164 -3.99 -6.44 -4.73
C HIS A 164 -4.88 -5.60 -3.84
N HIS A 165 -5.14 -4.36 -4.27
CA HIS A 165 -6.07 -3.49 -3.60
C HIS A 165 -7.54 -3.95 -3.65
N SER A 166 -8.32 -3.50 -2.67
CA SER A 166 -9.75 -3.82 -2.56
C SER A 166 -10.62 -3.09 -3.61
N GLN A 167 -10.27 -1.88 -4.06
CA GLN A 167 -11.06 -1.16 -5.09
C GLN A 167 -10.91 -1.73 -6.50
N VAL A 168 -9.88 -2.55 -6.75
CA VAL A 168 -9.71 -3.30 -7.99
C VAL A 168 -10.29 -4.70 -7.89
N ALA A 169 -10.89 -5.04 -6.73
CA ALA A 169 -11.81 -6.16 -6.68
C ALA A 169 -12.89 -5.97 -7.74
N ASN A 170 -13.57 -7.04 -7.96
CA ASN A 170 -14.15 -7.33 -9.23
C ASN A 170 -15.64 -7.13 -9.33
N ASN A 171 -16.27 -7.58 -8.25
CA ASN A 171 -17.60 -7.22 -7.87
C ASN A 171 -17.60 -5.79 -7.30
N ARG A 172 -16.49 -5.05 -7.29
CA ARG A 172 -16.46 -3.69 -6.71
C ARG A 172 -17.55 -2.80 -7.29
N ASN A 173 -17.96 -2.98 -8.55
CA ASN A 173 -19.03 -2.19 -9.16
C ASN A 173 -20.39 -2.34 -8.44
N ASP A 174 -20.58 -3.38 -7.64
CA ASP A 174 -21.77 -3.55 -6.78
C ASP A 174 -21.70 -2.69 -5.51
N TYR A 175 -20.50 -2.21 -5.15
CA TYR A 175 -20.19 -1.55 -3.87
C TYR A 175 -19.69 -0.11 -4.03
N VAL A 176 -18.95 0.19 -5.10
CA VAL A 176 -18.42 1.53 -5.36
C VAL A 176 -18.57 1.91 -6.82
N ILE A 177 -18.76 3.21 -7.04
CA ILE A 177 -18.86 3.85 -8.35
C ILE A 177 -17.55 4.63 -8.57
N ILE A 178 -16.90 4.37 -9.70
CA ILE A 178 -15.73 5.16 -10.11
C ILE A 178 -16.16 6.36 -10.93
N LYS A 179 -15.70 7.53 -10.50
CA LYS A 179 -15.86 8.82 -11.18
C LYS A 179 -14.67 9.06 -12.07
N TRP A 180 -14.67 8.42 -13.24
CA TRP A 180 -13.58 8.48 -14.22
C TRP A 180 -13.22 9.91 -14.62
N GLU A 181 -14.21 10.80 -14.65
CA GLU A 181 -14.04 12.23 -14.92
C GLU A 181 -13.19 13.00 -13.89
N ASN A 182 -13.00 12.44 -12.69
CA ASN A 182 -12.19 13.03 -11.63
C ASN A 182 -10.78 12.41 -11.55
N ILE A 183 -10.46 11.38 -12.35
CA ILE A 183 -9.17 10.68 -12.30
C ILE A 183 -8.10 11.46 -13.09
N GLN A 184 -6.89 11.55 -12.54
CA GLN A 184 -5.73 12.11 -13.22
C GLN A 184 -5.41 11.32 -14.50
N SER A 185 -5.27 12.03 -15.62
CA SER A 185 -4.96 11.40 -16.91
C SER A 185 -3.68 10.57 -16.84
N GLY A 186 -3.75 9.33 -17.34
CA GLY A 186 -2.66 8.36 -17.32
C GLY A 186 -2.65 7.43 -16.10
N THR A 187 -3.54 7.63 -15.13
CA THR A 187 -3.66 6.79 -13.92
C THR A 187 -4.91 5.93 -13.89
N GLU A 188 -5.73 5.94 -14.95
CA GLU A 188 -6.99 5.21 -15.06
C GLU A 188 -6.79 3.70 -14.89
N GLY A 189 -5.62 3.19 -15.28
CA GLY A 189 -5.22 1.79 -15.10
C GLY A 189 -5.23 1.31 -13.65
N ASN A 190 -5.10 2.21 -12.67
CA ASN A 190 -5.11 1.90 -11.24
C ASN A 190 -6.50 1.54 -10.69
N PHE A 191 -7.55 1.76 -11.49
CA PHE A 191 -8.96 1.51 -11.12
C PHE A 191 -9.59 0.36 -11.92
N VAL A 192 -8.81 -0.26 -12.80
CA VAL A 192 -9.25 -1.39 -13.63
C VAL A 192 -9.41 -2.63 -12.77
N LEU A 193 -10.55 -3.31 -12.95
CA LEU A 193 -10.89 -4.52 -12.22
C LEU A 193 -9.85 -5.63 -12.47
N ARG A 194 -9.55 -6.40 -11.42
CA ARG A 194 -8.67 -7.57 -11.50
C ARG A 194 -9.41 -8.82 -11.89
N ASP A 195 -8.66 -9.70 -12.54
CA ASP A 195 -9.16 -10.91 -13.16
C ASP A 195 -9.24 -12.09 -12.17
N SER A 196 -10.32 -12.86 -12.32
CA SER A 196 -10.64 -14.09 -11.60
C SER A 196 -9.59 -15.15 -11.68
N THR A 197 -9.01 -15.33 -12.86
CA THR A 197 -8.14 -16.48 -13.08
C THR A 197 -6.82 -16.30 -12.36
N THR A 198 -6.51 -15.05 -11.98
CA THR A 198 -5.26 -14.66 -11.35
C THR A 198 -5.39 -14.21 -9.89
N SER A 199 -6.59 -13.93 -9.39
CA SER A 199 -6.78 -13.38 -8.03
C SER A 199 -7.97 -14.01 -7.27
N THR A 200 -8.15 -13.86 -5.94
CA THR A 200 -9.37 -14.31 -5.20
C THR A 200 -9.80 -13.39 -4.06
N MET A 201 -11.12 -13.27 -3.77
CA MET A 201 -11.66 -12.66 -2.55
C MET A 201 -11.85 -13.70 -1.43
N PHE A 202 -11.49 -14.96 -1.68
CA PHE A 202 -11.60 -16.09 -0.77
C PHE A 202 -13.01 -16.29 -0.22
N ASP A 203 -14.08 -16.14 -1.02
CA ASP A 203 -15.48 -16.28 -0.59
C ASP A 203 -15.86 -15.41 0.62
N LEU A 204 -15.30 -14.19 0.66
CA LEU A 204 -15.63 -13.14 1.62
C LEU A 204 -16.28 -11.96 0.91
N PRO A 205 -17.16 -11.21 1.60
CA PRO A 205 -17.82 -10.05 1.01
C PRO A 205 -16.83 -8.93 0.65
N TYR A 206 -17.33 -7.87 0.03
CA TYR A 206 -16.56 -6.65 -0.16
C TYR A 206 -16.30 -5.96 1.17
N ASP A 207 -15.10 -5.43 1.36
CA ASP A 207 -14.68 -4.79 2.61
C ASP A 207 -14.28 -3.34 2.39
N TYR A 208 -15.19 -2.43 2.76
CA TYR A 208 -14.90 -0.99 2.77
C TYR A 208 -13.83 -0.62 3.80
N ASP A 209 -13.73 -1.38 4.90
CA ASP A 209 -12.81 -1.10 6.01
C ASP A 209 -11.43 -1.72 5.80
N SER A 210 -11.21 -2.40 4.68
CA SER A 210 -9.94 -3.05 4.35
C SER A 210 -8.81 -2.01 4.34
N VAL A 211 -7.68 -2.36 4.97
CA VAL A 211 -6.46 -1.54 4.91
C VAL A 211 -5.90 -1.46 3.48
N MET A 212 -6.35 -2.36 2.59
CA MET A 212 -6.01 -2.40 1.17
C MET A 212 -6.99 -1.61 0.29
N HIS A 213 -7.94 -0.86 0.86
CA HIS A 213 -8.86 -0.05 0.07
C HIS A 213 -8.33 1.37 -0.13
N TYR A 214 -8.44 1.88 -1.36
CA TYR A 214 -8.16 3.29 -1.66
C TYR A 214 -9.07 4.28 -0.93
N GLY A 215 -8.60 5.49 -0.69
CA GLY A 215 -9.43 6.59 -0.21
C GLY A 215 -10.39 7.13 -1.29
N PRO A 216 -11.40 7.92 -0.89
CA PRO A 216 -12.38 8.50 -1.83
C PRO A 216 -11.75 9.35 -2.93
N THR A 217 -10.64 10.03 -2.63
CA THR A 217 -10.01 10.99 -3.53
C THR A 217 -8.78 10.45 -4.26
N ALA A 218 -8.46 9.16 -4.17
CA ALA A 218 -7.26 8.57 -4.77
C ALA A 218 -7.06 9.01 -6.24
N PHE A 219 -5.86 9.47 -6.61
CA PHE A 219 -5.53 9.95 -7.96
C PHE A 219 -6.48 11.05 -8.53
N SER A 220 -7.05 11.89 -7.66
CA SER A 220 -7.98 12.92 -8.11
C SER A 220 -7.26 14.08 -8.80
N ILE A 221 -7.74 14.47 -9.98
CA ILE A 221 -7.24 15.63 -10.73
C ILE A 221 -7.74 16.97 -10.18
N ASN A 222 -8.84 16.95 -9.42
CA ASN A 222 -9.59 18.16 -9.04
C ASN A 222 -9.97 18.18 -7.56
N GLY A 223 -9.41 17.27 -6.75
CA GLY A 223 -9.69 17.11 -5.33
C GLY A 223 -11.07 16.54 -5.00
N ARG A 224 -11.86 16.14 -6.01
CA ARG A 224 -13.16 15.47 -5.81
C ARG A 224 -13.00 13.97 -5.75
N ASP A 225 -14.00 13.28 -5.20
CA ASP A 225 -14.01 11.84 -5.08
C ASP A 225 -13.88 11.15 -6.45
N THR A 226 -12.90 10.25 -6.57
CA THR A 226 -12.75 9.29 -7.67
C THR A 226 -13.48 7.99 -7.37
N ILE A 227 -13.70 7.66 -6.08
CA ILE A 227 -14.43 6.49 -5.62
C ILE A 227 -15.58 6.94 -4.72
N VAL A 228 -16.80 6.52 -5.04
CA VAL A 228 -18.01 6.82 -4.25
C VAL A 228 -18.70 5.51 -3.87
N ALA A 229 -18.94 5.28 -2.58
CA ALA A 229 -19.67 4.10 -2.12
C ALA A 229 -21.15 4.13 -2.54
N THR A 230 -21.70 2.97 -2.91
CA THR A 230 -23.14 2.80 -3.16
C THR A 230 -23.93 2.75 -1.86
N ARG A 231 -23.29 2.30 -0.77
CA ARG A 231 -23.85 2.33 0.58
C ARG A 231 -23.67 3.72 1.20
N GLU A 232 -24.79 4.37 1.50
CA GLU A 232 -24.80 5.67 2.18
C GLU A 232 -24.04 5.62 3.51
N GLY A 233 -23.19 6.63 3.74
CA GLY A 233 -22.40 6.76 4.98
C GLY A 233 -21.25 5.76 5.13
N ALA A 234 -20.92 4.96 4.11
CA ALA A 234 -19.75 4.10 4.16
C ALA A 234 -18.45 4.92 4.24
N VAL A 235 -17.58 4.57 5.20
CA VAL A 235 -16.23 5.11 5.33
C VAL A 235 -15.25 4.04 4.85
N PHE A 236 -14.23 4.46 4.08
CA PHE A 236 -13.21 3.59 3.50
C PHE A 236 -11.92 4.38 3.26
N GLY A 237 -10.82 3.67 2.97
CA GLY A 237 -9.49 4.29 2.81
C GLY A 237 -8.70 4.45 4.11
N GLN A 238 -9.07 3.71 5.16
CA GLN A 238 -8.37 3.78 6.44
C GLN A 238 -6.95 3.20 6.36
N ARG A 239 -6.05 3.72 7.21
CA ARG A 239 -4.66 3.23 7.39
C ARG A 239 -4.32 3.06 8.88
N ASN A 240 -5.30 2.62 9.66
CA ASN A 240 -5.22 2.42 11.09
C ASN A 240 -4.86 0.99 11.48
N SER A 241 -5.43 -0.04 10.83
CA SER A 241 -5.18 -1.46 11.14
C SER A 241 -5.73 -2.39 10.06
N MET A 242 -5.37 -3.68 10.09
CA MET A 242 -6.11 -4.70 9.33
C MET A 242 -7.56 -4.74 9.78
N SER A 243 -8.48 -4.90 8.82
CA SER A 243 -9.86 -5.27 9.15
C SER A 243 -9.94 -6.74 9.56
N ILE A 244 -11.06 -7.15 10.15
CA ILE A 244 -11.35 -8.58 10.40
C ILE A 244 -11.30 -9.38 9.09
N MET A 245 -11.74 -8.79 7.98
CA MET A 245 -11.77 -9.47 6.70
C MET A 245 -10.39 -9.53 6.03
N ASP A 246 -9.51 -8.55 6.24
CA ASP A 246 -8.11 -8.65 5.82
C ASP A 246 -7.44 -9.87 6.48
N ILE A 247 -7.64 -10.04 7.79
CA ILE A 247 -7.17 -11.19 8.56
C ILE A 247 -7.73 -12.50 7.99
N GLN A 248 -9.06 -12.57 7.79
CA GLN A 248 -9.69 -13.78 7.25
C GLN A 248 -9.21 -14.10 5.83
N ARG A 249 -8.97 -13.11 4.98
CA ARG A 249 -8.42 -13.30 3.63
C ARG A 249 -7.01 -13.86 3.71
N LEU A 250 -6.13 -13.31 4.56
CA LEU A 250 -4.79 -13.83 4.80
C LEU A 250 -4.85 -15.28 5.29
N ASN A 251 -5.71 -15.57 6.28
CA ASN A 251 -5.85 -16.89 6.86
C ASN A 251 -6.35 -17.92 5.84
N ARG A 252 -7.33 -17.57 5.00
CA ARG A 252 -7.78 -18.43 3.90
C ARG A 252 -6.70 -18.60 2.83
N MET A 253 -5.96 -17.55 2.51
CA MET A 253 -4.91 -17.59 1.49
C MET A 253 -3.71 -18.46 1.86
N TYR A 254 -3.33 -18.46 3.13
CA TYR A 254 -2.20 -19.18 3.68
C TYR A 254 -2.60 -20.47 4.41
N ASN A 255 -3.87 -20.89 4.27
CA ASN A 255 -4.44 -22.10 4.88
C ASN A 255 -4.14 -22.19 6.39
N CYS A 256 -4.35 -21.08 7.11
CA CYS A 256 -4.13 -21.05 8.54
C CYS A 256 -5.13 -21.96 9.28
N PRO A 257 -4.73 -22.59 10.39
CA PRO A 257 -5.65 -23.37 11.23
C PRO A 257 -6.81 -22.53 11.76
N ASP A 258 -7.96 -23.17 11.97
CA ASP A 258 -9.13 -22.52 12.55
C ASP A 258 -8.83 -21.99 13.97
N GLY A 259 -9.27 -20.75 14.25
CA GLY A 259 -9.16 -20.12 15.58
C GLY A 259 -7.88 -19.31 15.83
N GLN A 260 -7.14 -18.99 14.77
CA GLN A 260 -5.99 -18.07 14.78
C GLN A 260 -6.39 -16.64 14.42
#